data_AF-A0A433BAX4-F1
#
_entry.id   AF-A0A433BAX4-F1
#
_cell.length_a   1.000
_cell.length_b   1.000
_cell.length_c   1.000
_cell.angle_alpha   90.00
_cell.angle_beta   90.00
_cell.angle_gamma   90.00
#
_symmetry.space_group_name_H-M   'P 1'
#
loop_
_entity.id
_entity.type
_entity.pdbx_description
1 polymer ?
#
loop_
_entity_poly.entity_id
_entity_poly.type
_entity_poly.pdbx_seq_one_letter_code
_entity_poly.pdbx_strand_id
1 'polypeptide(L)' 'MSAPNENKLASLRDRRHALLAQVAGLEIEIAMELNDRPAACEAQVRMFAEVAARRALRGLDLNGGQ' A
#
# COMPACT_ATOMS: atom_id res chain seq x y z
N MET A 1 -4.07 -27.80 15.92
CA MET A 1 -3.78 -26.62 15.07
C MET A 1 -3.39 -25.48 16.00
N SER A 2 -2.19 -24.93 15.88
CA SER A 2 -1.73 -23.84 16.74
C SER A 2 -2.44 -22.54 16.36
N ALA A 3 -2.83 -21.74 17.36
CA ALA A 3 -3.43 -20.42 17.12
C ALA A 3 -2.49 -19.54 16.28
N PRO A 4 -3.02 -18.75 15.32
CA PRO A 4 -2.20 -17.87 14.51
C PRO A 4 -1.48 -16.84 15.39
N ASN A 5 -0.18 -16.69 15.18
CA ASN A 5 0.62 -15.67 15.85
C ASN A 5 0.23 -14.29 15.29
N GLU A 6 -0.59 -13.55 16.04
CA GLU A 6 -1.15 -12.25 15.64
C GLU A 6 -0.07 -11.22 15.28
N ASN A 7 1.04 -11.20 16.03
CA ASN A 7 2.18 -10.31 15.75
C ASN A 7 2.83 -10.63 14.40
N LYS A 8 3.01 -11.92 14.09
CA LYS A 8 3.54 -12.36 12.80
C LYS A 8 2.57 -12.03 11.67
N LEU A 9 1.27 -12.18 11.89
CA LEU A 9 0.24 -11.82 10.90
C LEU A 9 0.23 -10.31 10.61
N ALA A 10 0.30 -9.47 11.64
CA ALA A 10 0.38 -8.02 11.48
C ALA A 10 1.65 -7.59 10.71
N SER A 11 2.80 -8.18 11.05
CA SER A 11 4.07 -7.93 10.33
C SER A 11 4.00 -8.31 8.85
N LEU A 12 3.39 -9.46 8.53
CA LEU A 12 3.20 -9.90 7.15
C LEU A 12 2.26 -8.97 6.38
N ARG A 13 1.18 -8.50 7.01
CA ARG A 13 0.26 -7.52 6.40
C ARG A 13 0.94 -6.18 6.14
N ASP A 14 1.71 -5.65 7.09
CA ASP A 14 2.48 -4.41 6.88
C ASP A 14 3.44 -4.53 5.70
N ARG A 15 4.19 -5.64 5.64
CA ARG A 15 5.13 -5.91 4.55
C ARG A 15 4.42 -6.07 3.22
N ARG A 16 3.26 -6.72 3.18
CA ARG A 16 2.44 -6.85 1.97
C ARG A 16 2.05 -5.49 1.43
N HIS A 17 1.46 -4.62 2.25
CA HIS A 17 1.06 -3.27 1.82
C HIS A 17 2.27 -2.44 1.36
N ALA A 18 3.42 -2.57 2.02
CA ALA A 18 4.65 -1.91 1.61
C ALA A 18 5.13 -2.36 0.22
N LEU A 19 5.10 -3.66 -0.07
CA LEU A 19 5.49 -4.20 -1.37
C LEU A 19 4.49 -3.81 -2.47
N LEU A 20 3.20 -3.86 -2.20
CA LEU A 20 2.18 -3.47 -3.17
C LEU A 20 2.29 -1.98 -3.55
N ALA A 21 2.60 -1.10 -2.60
CA ALA A 21 2.88 0.30 -2.90
C ALA A 21 4.12 0.47 -3.81
N GLN A 22 5.17 -0.33 -3.61
CA GLN A 22 6.35 -0.31 -4.49
C GLN A 22 6.02 -0.82 -5.90
N VAL A 23 5.25 -1.90 -6.00
CA VAL A 23 4.78 -2.42 -7.30
C VAL A 23 3.96 -1.37 -8.02
N ALA A 24 3.02 -0.71 -7.34
CA ALA A 24 2.23 0.37 -7.93
C ALA A 24 3.10 1.55 -8.37
N GLY A 25 4.18 1.88 -7.64
CA GLY A 25 5.18 2.86 -8.06
C GLY A 25 5.84 2.49 -9.40
N LEU A 26 6.25 1.22 -9.55
CA LEU A 26 6.79 0.71 -10.81
C LEU A 26 5.75 0.73 -11.94
N GLU A 27 4.48 0.43 -11.65
CA GLU A 27 3.39 0.53 -12.63
C GLU A 27 3.20 1.97 -13.15
N ILE A 28 3.38 2.99 -12.29
CA ILE A 28 3.37 4.40 -12.70
C ILE A 28 4.52 4.67 -13.67
N GLU A 29 5.75 4.27 -13.32
CA GLU A 29 6.93 4.48 -14.18
C GLU A 29 6.75 3.82 -15.56
N ILE A 30 6.27 2.57 -15.60
CA ILE A 30 5.99 1.85 -16.85
C ILE A 30 4.91 2.58 -17.67
N ALA A 31 3.81 3.00 -17.04
CA ALA A 31 2.73 3.71 -17.73
C ALA A 31 3.20 5.05 -18.31
N MET A 32 4.08 5.76 -17.59
CA MET A 32 4.69 7.01 -18.05
C MET A 32 5.59 6.80 -19.27
N GLU A 33 6.42 5.75 -19.29
CA GLU A 33 7.23 5.38 -20.46
C GLU A 33 6.37 5.02 -21.68
N LEU A 34 5.19 4.41 -21.45
CA LEU A 34 4.21 4.11 -22.49
C LEU A 34 3.35 5.33 -22.90
N ASN A 35 3.54 6.50 -22.28
CA ASN A 35 2.70 7.69 -22.44
C ASN A 35 1.20 7.46 -22.09
N ASP A 36 0.91 6.47 -21.25
CA ASP A 36 -0.44 6.15 -20.79
C ASP A 36 -0.74 6.85 -19.45
N ARG A 37 -1.19 8.10 -19.55
CA ARG A 37 -1.57 8.92 -18.38
C ARG A 37 -2.73 8.31 -17.55
N PRO A 38 -3.81 7.78 -18.17
CA PRO A 38 -4.85 7.08 -17.41
C PRO A 38 -4.30 5.94 -16.55
N ALA A 39 -3.47 5.06 -17.12
CA ALA A 39 -2.89 3.95 -16.38
C ALA A 39 -1.98 4.42 -15.23
N ALA A 40 -1.18 5.47 -15.45
CA ALA A 40 -0.35 6.09 -14.40
C ALA A 40 -1.20 6.63 -13.24
N CYS A 41 -2.35 7.26 -13.53
CA CYS A 41 -3.26 7.76 -12.51
C CYS A 41 -3.90 6.62 -11.71
N GLU A 42 -4.34 5.54 -12.37
CA GLU A 42 -4.89 4.37 -11.68
C GLU A 42 -3.87 3.70 -10.76
N ALA A 43 -2.63 3.53 -11.23
CA ALA A 43 -1.53 2.99 -10.43
C ALA A 43 -1.21 3.90 -9.23
N GLN A 44 -1.25 5.22 -9.40
CA GLN A 44 -1.08 6.17 -8.31
C GLN A 44 -2.16 6.04 -7.22
N VAL A 45 -3.44 5.88 -7.62
CA VAL A 45 -4.54 5.64 -6.67
C VAL A 45 -4.31 4.36 -5.87
N ARG A 46 -3.88 3.27 -6.54
CA ARG A 46 -3.57 2.00 -5.86
C ARG A 46 -2.41 2.17 -4.87
N MET A 47 -1.35 2.85 -5.26
CA MET A 47 -0.21 3.12 -4.38
C MET A 47 -0.67 3.84 -3.10
N PHE A 48 -1.49 4.90 -3.23
CA PHE A 48 -2.00 5.62 -2.08
C PHE A 48 -2.93 4.79 -1.20
N ALA A 49 -3.78 3.95 -1.80
CA ALA A 49 -4.64 3.04 -1.06
C ALA A 49 -3.82 2.06 -0.19
N GLU A 50 -2.73 1.50 -0.73
CA GLU A 50 -1.84 0.61 0.00
C GLU A 50 -1.09 1.33 1.14
N VAL A 51 -0.66 2.57 0.93
CA VAL A 51 -0.05 3.40 1.97
C VAL A 51 -1.06 3.73 3.08
N ALA A 52 -2.30 4.07 2.73
CA ALA A 52 -3.36 4.35 3.69
C ALA A 52 -3.72 3.09 4.51
N ALA A 53 -3.87 1.94 3.86
CA ALA A 53 -4.12 0.66 4.53
C ALA A 53 -2.98 0.29 5.49
N ARG A 54 -1.73 0.54 5.11
CA ARG A 54 -0.56 0.34 5.97
C ARG A 54 -0.58 1.25 7.20
N ARG A 55 -0.97 2.52 7.04
CA ARG A 55 -1.09 3.47 8.16
C ARG A 55 -2.20 3.05 9.12
N ALA A 56 -3.37 2.69 8.60
CA ALA A 56 -4.49 2.17 9.40
C ALA A 56 -4.09 0.92 10.19
N LEU A 57 -3.34 0.00 9.56
CA LEU A 57 -2.84 -1.21 10.23
C LEU A 57 -1.92 -0.92 11.43
N ARG A 58 -1.21 0.22 11.41
CA ARG A 58 -0.33 0.67 12.51
C ARG A 58 -1.06 1.47 13.58
N GLY A 59 -2.38 1.66 13.43
CA GLY A 59 -3.15 2.58 14.28
C GLY A 59 -2.81 4.05 14.04
N LEU A 60 -2.11 4.37 12.95
CA LEU A 60 -1.90 5.74 12.48
C LEU A 60 -3.12 6.13 11.64
N ASP A 61 -4.28 6.20 12.29
CA ASP A 61 -5.45 6.78 11.66
C ASP A 61 -5.33 8.31 11.67
N LEU A 62 -5.84 8.92 10.60
CA LEU A 62 -5.85 10.35 10.31
C LEU A 62 -6.83 11.11 11.21
N ASN A 63 -6.88 10.79 12.50
CA ASN A 63 -7.44 11.69 13.49
C ASN A 63 -6.43 12.82 13.68
N GLY A 64 -6.76 13.99 13.13
CA GLY A 64 -6.06 15.22 13.41
C GLY A 64 -5.75 15.32 14.90
N GLY A 65 -4.50 15.64 15.22
CA GLY A 65 -4.16 16.12 16.55
C GLY A 65 -5.07 17.30 16.86
N GLN A 66 -6.05 17.04 17.73
CA GLN A 66 -6.54 18.04 18.68
C GLN A 66 -5.73 17.88 19.96
#